data_AF-A0A7C9GX80-F1
#
_entry.id   AF-A0A7C9GX80-F1
#
_cell.length_a   1.000
_cell.length_b   1.000
_cell.length_c   1.000
_cell.angle_alpha   90.00
_cell.angle_beta   90.00
_cell.angle_gamma   90.00
#
_symmetry.space_group_name_H-M   'P 1'
#
loop_
_entity.id
_entity.type
_entity.pdbx_description
1 polymer ?
#
loop_
_entity_poly.entity_id
_entity_poly.type
_entity_poly.pdbx_seq_one_letter_code
_entity_poly.pdbx_strand_id
1 'polypeptide(L)'
;MSVIVEKTAGNRAEISWSPKEDDPRGYLARSIESEQLAYALESLGASEAGPTEPTASEEYAVAMAMHTAALARELERRAAVQVVKLRDHYGLSWRRIAAVLFEDADKQSSVRRMYESGRKHLGR
;
A
#
# COMPACT_ATOMS: atom_id res chain seq x y z
N MET A 1 -16.89 3.80 -5.17
CA MET A 1 -15.80 3.84 -4.18
C MET A 1 -14.54 4.22 -4.92
N SER A 2 -14.20 5.51 -4.90
CA SER A 2 -13.03 6.03 -5.58
C SER A 2 -12.46 7.19 -4.79
N VAL A 3 -11.25 7.02 -4.28
CA VAL A 3 -10.42 8.15 -3.86
C VAL A 3 -10.04 8.92 -5.13
N ILE A 4 -10.23 10.23 -5.12
CA ILE A 4 -9.88 11.10 -6.22
C ILE A 4 -8.52 11.72 -5.91
N VAL A 5 -7.59 11.60 -6.86
CA VAL A 5 -6.29 12.27 -6.81
C VAL A 5 -6.23 13.22 -8.00
N GLU A 6 -6.40 14.52 -7.74
CA GLU A 6 -6.39 15.55 -8.78
C GLU A 6 -5.05 16.27 -8.83
N LYS A 7 -4.45 16.32 -10.03
CA LYS A 7 -3.29 17.16 -10.28
C LYS A 7 -3.77 18.59 -10.46
N THR A 8 -3.42 19.46 -9.52
CA THR A 8 -3.88 20.86 -9.52
C THR A 8 -2.92 21.77 -10.31
N ALA A 9 -1.62 21.79 -9.95
CA ALA A 9 -0.54 22.44 -10.72
C ALA A 9 0.86 22.02 -10.22
N GLY A 10 1.87 22.00 -11.10
CA GLY A 10 3.25 21.64 -10.74
C GLY A 10 3.36 20.23 -10.13
N ASN A 11 4.08 20.12 -9.00
CA ASN A 11 4.24 18.89 -8.19
C ASN A 11 3.19 18.78 -7.08
N ARG A 12 2.04 19.45 -7.22
CA ARG A 12 0.95 19.41 -6.23
C ARG A 12 -0.16 18.47 -6.69
N ALA A 13 -0.63 17.65 -5.76
CA ALA A 13 -1.83 16.86 -5.90
C ALA A 13 -2.77 17.13 -4.72
N GLU A 14 -4.07 17.05 -4.97
CA GLU A 14 -5.10 17.05 -3.94
C GLU A 14 -5.73 15.65 -3.86
N ILE A 15 -5.91 15.15 -2.65
CA ILE A 15 -6.54 13.85 -2.39
C ILE A 15 -7.87 14.11 -1.69
N SER A 16 -8.96 13.68 -2.31
CA SER A 16 -10.30 13.83 -1.77
C SER A 16 -11.06 12.51 -1.80
N TRP A 17 -11.86 12.27 -0.75
CA TRP A 17 -12.71 11.08 -0.63
C TRP A 17 -13.88 11.36 0.32
N SER A 18 -14.98 10.61 0.17
CA SER A 18 -16.07 10.58 1.13
C SER A 18 -15.75 9.60 2.26
N PRO A 19 -15.64 10.04 3.54
CA PRO A 19 -15.34 9.14 4.64
C PRO A 19 -16.37 8.01 4.81
N LYS A 20 -17.63 8.24 4.42
CA LYS A 20 -18.69 7.23 4.57
C LYS A 20 -18.76 6.26 3.40
N GLU A 21 -18.51 6.75 2.18
CA GLU A 21 -18.70 5.96 0.96
C GLU A 21 -17.39 5.35 0.45
N ASP A 22 -16.29 6.10 0.57
CA ASP A 22 -14.98 5.73 0.05
C ASP A 22 -14.05 5.16 1.11
N ASP A 23 -14.22 5.54 2.37
CA ASP A 23 -13.42 5.01 3.48
C ASP A 23 -14.27 4.52 4.68
N PRO A 24 -15.25 3.62 4.46
CA PRO A 24 -16.17 3.19 5.52
C PRO A 24 -15.49 2.51 6.72
N ARG A 25 -14.21 2.15 6.59
CA ARG A 25 -13.41 1.54 7.65
C ARG A 25 -12.32 2.47 8.20
N GLY A 26 -12.20 3.69 7.69
CA GLY A 26 -11.30 4.73 8.20
C GLY A 26 -9.81 4.49 7.96
N TYR A 27 -9.42 3.69 6.96
CA TYR A 27 -8.01 3.38 6.71
C TYR A 27 -7.27 4.54 6.05
N LEU A 28 -7.91 5.25 5.11
CA LEU A 28 -7.34 6.43 4.46
C LEU A 28 -7.24 7.58 5.45
N ALA A 29 -8.32 7.84 6.19
CA ALA A 29 -8.34 8.86 7.24
C ALA A 29 -7.21 8.62 8.26
N ARG A 30 -7.08 7.39 8.77
CA ARG A 30 -6.01 7.05 9.72
C ARG A 30 -4.61 7.21 9.13
N SER A 31 -4.41 6.83 7.87
CA SER A 31 -3.09 6.93 7.21
C SER A 31 -2.65 8.39 7.03
N ILE A 32 -3.61 9.30 6.86
CA ILE A 32 -3.35 10.74 6.75
C ILE A 32 -3.17 11.38 8.13
N GLU A 33 -4.08 11.10 9.08
CA GLU A 33 -4.02 11.63 10.44
C GLU A 33 -2.77 11.18 11.22
N SER A 34 -2.24 9.99 10.92
CA SER A 34 -1.03 9.46 11.54
C SER A 34 0.25 9.72 10.73
N GLU A 35 0.21 10.64 9.76
CA GLU A 35 1.34 11.03 8.90
C GLU A 35 1.95 9.90 8.05
N GLN A 36 1.39 8.69 8.11
CA GLN A 36 1.90 7.52 7.39
C GLN A 36 1.99 7.74 5.88
N LEU A 37 0.97 8.39 5.30
CA LEU A 37 0.97 8.71 3.88
C LEU A 37 2.06 9.74 3.52
N ALA A 38 2.28 10.73 4.38
CA ALA A 38 3.29 11.76 4.14
C ALA A 38 4.71 11.16 4.14
N TYR A 39 5.07 10.40 5.17
CA TYR A 39 6.38 9.75 5.25
C TYR A 39 6.61 8.73 4.12
N ALA A 40 5.57 7.99 3.72
CA ALA A 40 5.70 7.06 2.60
C ALA A 40 5.94 7.77 1.26
N LEU A 41 5.22 8.87 1.00
CA LEU A 41 5.43 9.68 -0.21
C LEU A 41 6.83 10.32 -0.22
N GLU A 42 7.30 10.78 0.93
CA GLU A 42 8.67 11.29 1.07
C GLU A 42 9.71 10.19 0.83
N SER A 43 9.49 8.98 1.36
CA SER A 43 10.37 7.84 1.14
C SER A 43 10.44 7.43 -0.33
N LEU A 44 9.37 7.60 -1.11
CA LEU A 44 9.38 7.38 -2.56
C LEU A 44 10.14 8.47 -3.33
N GLY A 45 10.15 9.70 -2.80
CA GLY A 45 10.89 10.82 -3.37
C GLY A 45 12.37 10.86 -2.98
N ALA A 46 12.75 10.16 -1.91
CA ALA A 46 14.14 10.06 -1.47
C ALA A 46 14.96 9.26 -2.49
N SER A 47 16.10 9.82 -2.91
CA SER A 47 17.07 9.12 -3.75
C SER A 47 17.62 7.90 -3.00
N GLU A 48 17.60 6.72 -3.61
CA GLU A 48 18.23 5.49 -3.07
C GLU A 48 19.73 5.69 -2.79
N ALA A 49 20.37 6.66 -3.44
CA ALA A 49 21.79 6.96 -3.26
C ALA A 49 22.11 7.72 -1.95
N GLY A 50 21.11 8.33 -1.30
CA GLY A 50 21.25 9.12 -0.07
C GLY A 50 22.19 10.34 -0.17
N PRO A 51 22.05 11.35 0.69
CA PRO A 51 23.14 12.28 0.96
C PRO A 51 24.27 11.57 1.71
N THR A 52 25.52 12.01 1.52
CA THR A 52 26.72 11.44 2.17
C THR A 52 26.72 11.65 3.70
N GLU A 53 25.89 12.57 4.20
CA GLU A 53 25.63 12.82 5.62
C GLU A 53 24.12 12.90 5.90
N PRO A 54 23.63 12.38 7.05
CA PRO A 54 22.23 12.50 7.43
C PRO A 54 21.88 13.97 7.66
N THR A 55 21.04 14.54 6.80
CA THR A 55 20.53 15.92 6.96
C THR A 55 19.34 16.01 7.92
N ALA A 56 18.76 14.87 8.30
CA ALA A 56 17.63 14.76 9.21
C ALA A 56 18.06 14.29 10.59
N SER A 57 17.29 14.65 11.63
CA SER A 57 17.52 14.15 12.99
C SER A 57 17.26 12.64 13.08
N GLU A 58 17.88 11.98 14.05
CA GLU A 58 17.65 10.55 14.33
C GLU A 58 16.17 10.26 14.62
N GLU A 59 15.53 11.10 15.43
CA GLU A 59 14.10 10.99 15.75
C GLU A 59 13.23 11.01 14.50
N TYR A 60 13.55 11.90 13.54
CA TYR A 60 12.85 11.98 12.27
C TYR A 60 13.05 10.72 11.42
N ALA A 61 14.29 10.24 11.32
CA ALA A 61 14.60 9.03 10.55
C ALA A 61 13.88 7.79 11.12
N VAL A 62 13.81 7.67 12.44
CA VAL A 62 13.07 6.59 13.12
C VAL A 62 11.57 6.70 12.84
N ALA A 63 10.99 7.90 12.96
CA ALA A 63 9.58 8.12 12.65
C ALA A 63 9.27 7.75 11.20
N MET A 64 10.08 8.24 10.24
CA MET A 64 9.94 7.94 8.82
C MET A 64 9.96 6.44 8.54
N ALA A 65 10.91 5.70 9.12
CA ALA A 65 11.00 4.25 8.98
C ALA A 65 9.78 3.53 9.59
N MET A 66 9.36 3.92 10.80
CA MET A 66 8.19 3.34 11.47
C MET A 66 6.90 3.54 10.67
N HIS A 67 6.64 4.77 10.24
CA HIS A 67 5.41 5.13 9.53
C HIS A 67 5.36 4.50 8.13
N THR A 68 6.47 4.50 7.40
CA THR A 68 6.58 3.83 6.09
C THR A 68 6.36 2.32 6.22
N ALA A 69 7.00 1.67 7.21
CA ALA A 69 6.82 0.24 7.46
C ALA A 69 5.40 -0.12 7.94
N ALA A 70 4.72 0.78 8.66
CA ALA A 70 3.33 0.58 9.07
C ALA A 70 2.40 0.61 7.85
N LEU A 71 2.57 1.59 6.96
CA LEU A 71 1.77 1.69 5.74
C LEU A 71 2.02 0.53 4.79
N ALA A 72 3.28 0.14 4.58
CA ALA A 72 3.64 -1.01 3.74
C ALA A 72 2.93 -2.29 4.22
N ARG A 73 2.97 -2.58 5.53
CA ARG A 73 2.25 -3.73 6.11
C ARG A 73 0.74 -3.65 5.93
N GLU A 74 0.14 -2.47 6.04
CA GLU A 74 -1.29 -2.31 5.75
C GLU A 74 -1.59 -2.61 4.28
N LEU A 75 -0.82 -2.06 3.34
CA LEU A 75 -0.98 -2.29 1.91
C LEU A 75 -0.78 -3.77 1.54
N GLU A 76 0.20 -4.45 2.13
CA GLU A 76 0.43 -5.90 1.94
C GLU A 76 -0.76 -6.73 2.41
N ARG A 77 -1.34 -6.42 3.59
CA ARG A 77 -2.55 -7.08 4.09
C ARG A 77 -3.73 -6.88 3.13
N ARG A 78 -3.88 -5.67 2.58
CA ARG A 78 -4.93 -5.35 1.61
C ARG A 78 -4.73 -6.12 0.30
N ALA A 79 -3.51 -6.15 -0.22
CA ALA A 79 -3.17 -6.90 -1.43
C ALA A 79 -3.45 -8.40 -1.25
N ALA A 80 -3.13 -8.98 -0.09
CA ALA A 80 -3.45 -10.36 0.24
C ALA A 80 -4.97 -10.64 0.20
N VAL A 81 -5.79 -9.76 0.78
CA VAL A 81 -7.27 -9.86 0.71
C VAL A 81 -7.78 -9.73 -0.73
N GLN A 82 -7.18 -8.84 -1.53
CA GLN A 82 -7.54 -8.70 -2.96
C GLN A 82 -7.22 -9.99 -3.73
N VAL A 83 -6.09 -10.66 -3.45
CA VAL A 83 -5.75 -11.97 -4.05
C VAL A 83 -6.82 -13.01 -3.74
N VAL A 84 -7.35 -13.07 -2.51
CA VAL A 84 -8.48 -13.95 -2.17
C VAL A 84 -9.69 -13.63 -3.03
N LYS A 85 -10.06 -12.35 -3.19
CA LYS A 85 -11.19 -11.96 -4.04
C LYS A 85 -10.98 -12.32 -5.51
N LEU A 86 -9.77 -12.08 -6.05
CA LEU A 86 -9.40 -12.46 -7.41
C LEU A 86 -9.54 -13.97 -7.65
N ARG A 87 -9.13 -14.78 -6.66
CA ARG A 87 -9.23 -16.22 -6.73
C ARG A 87 -10.65 -16.74 -6.56
N ASP A 88 -11.30 -16.38 -5.46
CA ASP A 88 -12.55 -17.02 -5.02
C ASP A 88 -13.78 -16.44 -5.73
N HIS A 89 -13.78 -15.13 -6.01
CA HIS A 89 -14.95 -14.47 -6.60
C HIS A 89 -14.85 -14.37 -8.13
N TYR A 90 -13.67 -14.03 -8.65
CA TYR A 90 -13.46 -13.87 -10.09
C TYR A 90 -12.88 -15.12 -10.78
N GLY A 91 -12.55 -16.17 -10.02
CA GLY A 91 -12.11 -17.45 -10.57
C GLY A 91 -10.74 -17.41 -11.27
N LEU A 92 -9.92 -16.37 -11.04
CA LEU A 92 -8.65 -16.21 -11.75
C LEU A 92 -7.65 -17.32 -11.38
N SER A 93 -6.85 -17.74 -12.36
CA SER A 93 -5.77 -18.71 -12.15
C SER A 93 -4.59 -18.06 -11.41
N TRP A 94 -3.85 -18.86 -10.64
CA TRP A 94 -2.63 -18.39 -9.96
C TRP A 94 -1.63 -17.77 -10.92
N ARG A 95 -1.46 -18.37 -12.10
CA ARG A 95 -0.60 -17.86 -13.16
C ARG A 95 -1.03 -16.47 -13.62
N ARG A 96 -2.34 -16.24 -13.82
CA ARG A 96 -2.85 -14.93 -14.24
C ARG A 96 -2.66 -13.88 -13.15
N ILE A 97 -2.93 -14.22 -11.90
CA ILE A 97 -2.73 -13.29 -10.77
C ILE A 97 -1.25 -12.95 -10.62
N ALA A 98 -0.34 -13.92 -10.75
CA ALA A 98 1.11 -13.71 -10.65
C ALA A 98 1.63 -12.80 -11.76
N ALA A 99 1.18 -13.03 -13.00
CA ALA A 99 1.53 -12.20 -14.15
C ALA A 99 1.09 -10.73 -13.99
N VAL A 100 -0.03 -10.47 -13.30
CA VAL A 100 -0.53 -9.10 -13.08
C VAL A 100 0.17 -8.42 -11.91
N LEU A 101 0.40 -9.12 -10.79
CA LEU A 101 0.94 -8.51 -9.58
C LEU A 101 2.47 -8.36 -9.60
N PHE A 102 3.16 -9.27 -10.28
CA PHE A 102 4.61 -9.34 -10.24
C PHE A 102 5.27 -9.26 -11.61
N GLU A 103 4.48 -9.05 -12.66
CA GLU A 103 4.94 -9.11 -14.07
C GLU A 103 5.64 -10.45 -14.41
N ASP A 104 5.36 -11.48 -13.60
CA ASP A 104 6.04 -12.78 -13.65
C ASP A 104 5.03 -13.88 -13.33
N ALA A 105 4.68 -14.65 -14.37
CA ALA A 105 3.68 -15.71 -14.31
C ALA A 105 4.15 -16.94 -13.51
N ASP A 106 5.45 -17.04 -13.18
CA ASP A 106 6.03 -18.18 -12.48
C ASP A 106 6.10 -17.95 -10.96
N LYS A 107 5.84 -16.72 -10.49
CA LYS A 107 5.67 -16.38 -9.05
C LYS A 107 4.35 -16.86 -8.43
N GLN A 108 3.79 -17.97 -8.93
CA GLN A 108 2.55 -18.56 -8.43
C GLN A 108 2.64 -18.93 -6.95
N SER A 109 3.79 -19.41 -6.49
CA SER A 109 4.03 -19.75 -5.07
C SER A 109 3.93 -18.52 -4.17
N SER A 110 4.35 -17.34 -4.64
CA SER A 110 4.19 -16.08 -3.90
C SER A 110 2.73 -15.67 -3.82
N VAL A 111 1.98 -15.76 -4.93
CA VAL A 111 0.53 -15.50 -4.92
C VAL A 111 -0.21 -16.45 -3.99
N ARG A 112 0.13 -17.75 -3.98
CA ARG A 112 -0.46 -18.72 -3.05
C ARG A 112 -0.21 -18.34 -1.58
N ARG A 113 1.02 -17.92 -1.24
CA ARG A 113 1.32 -17.43 0.11
C ARG A 113 0.50 -16.19 0.48
N MET A 114 0.33 -15.26 -0.46
CA MET A 114 -0.56 -14.10 -0.28
C MET A 114 -2.02 -14.52 -0.08
N TYR A 115 -2.50 -15.50 -0.84
CA TYR A 115 -3.85 -16.03 -0.70
C TYR A 115 -4.09 -16.62 0.69
N GLU A 116 -3.19 -17.49 1.18
CA GLU A 116 -3.29 -18.07 2.52
C GLU A 116 -3.23 -16.99 3.61
N SER A 117 -2.34 -16.00 3.45
CA SER A 117 -2.30 -14.83 4.33
C SER A 117 -3.63 -14.08 4.31
N GLY A 118 -4.19 -13.81 3.13
CA GLY A 118 -5.45 -13.10 2.96
C GLY A 118 -6.63 -13.85 3.60
N ARG A 119 -6.67 -15.18 3.49
CA ARG A 119 -7.69 -16.02 4.15
C ARG A 119 -7.65 -15.86 5.66
N LYS A 120 -6.45 -15.92 6.27
CA LYS A 120 -6.28 -15.69 7.71
C LYS A 120 -6.79 -14.31 8.13
N HIS A 121 -6.51 -13.26 7.36
CA HIS A 121 -7.02 -11.92 7.64
C HIS A 121 -8.55 -11.79 7.52
N LEU A 122 -9.19 -12.64 6.72
CA LEU A 122 -10.65 -12.71 6.59
C LEU A 122 -11.30 -13.67 7.59
N GLY A 123 -10.52 -14.32 8.47
CA GLY A 123 -11.03 -15.31 9.43
C GLY A 123 -11.46 -16.63 8.78
N ARG A 124 -10.83 -17.03 7.67
CA ARG A 124 -11.14 -18.24 6.89
C ARG A 124 -9.95 -19.18 6.76
#